data_AF-A0A7S1HE97-F1
#
_entry.id   AF-A0A7S1HE97-F1
#
_cell.length_a   1.000
_cell.length_b   1.000
_cell.length_c   1.000
_cell.angle_alpha   90.00
_cell.angle_beta   90.00
_cell.angle_gamma   90.00
#
_symmetry.space_group_name_H-M   'P 1'
#
loop_
_entity.id
_entity.type
_entity.pdbx_description
1 polymer ?
#
loop_
_entity_poly.entity_id
_entity_poly.type
_entity_poly.pdbx_seq_one_letter_code
_entity_poly.pdbx_strand_id
1 'polypeptide(L)'
;WERVQARPASVGDDPLRNRRSVAESFRQLGMTANNVSKYVGGLYAERVVPGVTAGPAFKPVDNAQQREALRFIASGLLSSDSFKFKPEFLATQVVDYNEWDRGLPLSIPDAVAGLQGRVLDRLLSPNTARRLIEMPGYLPEA
;
A
#
# COMPACT_ATOMS: atom_id res chain seq x y z
N TRP A 1 11.98 4.88 6.01
CA TRP A 1 12.86 4.37 7.09
C TRP A 1 14.23 5.02 7.09
N GLU A 2 14.84 5.37 5.95
CA GLU A 2 16.20 5.97 5.91
C GLU A 2 16.40 7.14 6.88
N ARG A 3 15.49 8.13 6.87
CA ARG A 3 15.54 9.26 7.81
C ARG A 3 15.43 8.86 9.28
N VAL A 4 14.65 7.82 9.59
CA VAL A 4 14.49 7.30 10.95
C VAL A 4 15.79 6.67 11.43
N GLN A 5 16.47 5.94 10.55
CA GLN A 5 17.73 5.27 10.82
C GLN A 5 18.94 6.22 10.86
N ALA A 6 18.87 7.35 10.15
CA ALA A 6 19.94 8.34 10.11
C ALA A 6 19.93 9.32 11.30
N ARG A 7 18.85 9.35 12.09
CA ARG A 7 18.72 10.28 13.21
C ARG A 7 19.60 9.83 14.39
N PRO A 8 20.52 10.67 14.90
CA PRO A 8 21.28 10.37 16.09
C PRO A 8 20.37 10.37 17.34
N ALA A 9 20.67 9.48 18.29
CA ALA A 9 20.00 9.46 19.58
C ALA A 9 20.42 10.67 20.43
N SER A 10 19.48 11.21 21.21
CA SER A 10 19.73 12.32 22.14
C SER A 10 19.24 11.98 23.55
N VAL A 11 19.86 12.59 24.56
CA VAL A 11 19.40 12.45 25.95
C VAL A 11 17.96 12.95 26.05
N GLY A 12 17.09 12.16 26.69
CA GLY A 12 15.66 12.46 26.82
C GLY A 12 14.79 12.00 25.64
N ASP A 13 15.36 11.36 24.63
CA ASP A 13 14.57 10.72 23.56
C ASP A 13 13.65 9.63 24.13
N ASP A 14 12.41 9.57 23.62
CA ASP A 14 11.52 8.41 23.84
C ASP A 14 12.15 7.15 23.22
N PRO A 15 12.47 6.10 24.02
CA PRO A 15 13.05 4.86 23.53
C PRO A 15 12.22 4.16 22.43
N LEU A 16 10.91 4.41 22.39
CA LEU A 16 9.97 3.78 21.46
C LEU A 16 9.73 4.57 20.18
N ARG A 17 10.25 5.80 20.09
CA ARG A 17 10.00 6.72 18.97
C ARG A 17 10.29 6.07 17.61
N ASN A 18 11.48 5.47 17.47
CA ASN A 18 11.93 4.93 16.19
C ASN A 18 11.11 3.70 15.78
N ARG A 19 10.85 2.78 16.73
CA ARG A 19 10.00 1.62 16.51
C ARG A 19 8.59 2.02 16.06
N ARG A 20 7.95 2.93 16.78
CA ARG A 20 6.61 3.46 16.44
C ARG A 20 6.60 4.18 15.09
N SER A 21 7.67 4.90 14.75
CA SER A 21 7.80 5.55 13.46
C SER A 21 7.92 4.53 12.30
N VAL A 22 8.60 3.42 12.51
CA VAL A 22 8.66 2.31 11.53
C VAL A 22 7.28 1.66 11.38
N ALA A 23 6.61 1.32 12.48
CA ALA A 23 5.27 0.74 12.46
C ALA A 23 4.27 1.65 11.73
N GLU A 24 4.26 2.95 12.03
CA GLU A 24 3.41 3.92 11.36
C GLU A 24 3.75 4.06 9.87
N SER A 25 5.03 3.98 9.50
CA SER A 25 5.44 3.99 8.08
C SER A 25 4.85 2.80 7.32
N PHE A 26 4.89 1.60 7.89
CA PHE A 26 4.26 0.41 7.30
C PHE A 26 2.74 0.55 7.19
N ARG A 27 2.09 1.15 8.21
CA ARG A 27 0.65 1.43 8.18
C ARG A 27 0.30 2.38 7.02
N GLN A 28 1.04 3.47 6.87
CA GLN A 28 0.84 4.45 5.78
C GLN A 28 1.10 3.85 4.40
N LEU A 29 2.16 3.04 4.27
CA LEU A 29 2.44 2.30 3.04
C LEU A 29 1.30 1.33 2.70
N GLY A 30 0.74 0.64 3.70
CA GLY A 30 -0.44 -0.22 3.50
C GLY A 30 -1.66 0.53 2.98
N MET A 31 -1.97 1.69 3.57
CA MET A 31 -3.07 2.53 3.07
C MET A 31 -2.81 3.02 1.64
N THR A 32 -1.58 3.44 1.35
CA THR A 32 -1.18 3.94 0.02
C THR A 32 -1.25 2.83 -1.02
N ALA A 33 -0.67 1.68 -0.73
CA ALA A 33 -0.67 0.54 -1.65
C ALA A 33 -2.10 0.05 -1.91
N ASN A 34 -2.95 -0.02 -0.87
CA ASN A 34 -4.37 -0.33 -1.05
C ASN A 34 -5.08 0.68 -1.98
N ASN A 35 -4.77 1.99 -1.84
CA ASN A 35 -5.34 3.00 -2.73
C ASN A 35 -4.85 2.85 -4.18
N VAL A 36 -3.57 2.54 -4.40
CA VAL A 36 -3.03 2.28 -5.74
C VAL A 36 -3.63 1.01 -6.34
N SER A 37 -3.84 -0.04 -5.54
CA SER A 37 -4.49 -1.27 -6.00
C SER A 37 -5.94 -1.08 -6.45
N LYS A 38 -6.62 0.03 -6.08
CA LYS A 38 -7.97 0.34 -6.58
C LYS A 38 -8.01 0.68 -8.06
N TYR A 39 -6.90 1.13 -8.65
CA TYR A 39 -6.84 1.43 -10.08
C TYR A 39 -6.96 0.16 -10.94
N VAL A 40 -6.51 -0.99 -10.43
CA VAL A 40 -6.59 -2.27 -11.16
C VAL A 40 -8.02 -2.80 -11.12
N GLY A 41 -8.66 -2.90 -12.30
CA GLY A 41 -10.09 -3.15 -12.41
C GLY A 41 -10.94 -2.06 -11.74
N GLY A 42 -10.43 -0.83 -11.71
CA GLY A 42 -11.11 0.33 -11.13
C GLY A 42 -12.20 0.90 -12.02
N LEU A 43 -13.23 1.46 -11.40
CA LEU A 43 -14.36 2.12 -12.06
C LEU A 43 -14.65 3.44 -11.32
N TYR A 44 -14.66 4.55 -12.04
CA TYR A 44 -15.15 5.83 -11.55
C TYR A 44 -16.67 5.85 -11.65
N ALA A 45 -17.33 6.32 -10.60
CA ALA A 45 -18.77 6.57 -10.59
C ALA A 45 -19.00 8.08 -10.64
N GLU A 46 -19.65 8.53 -11.71
CA GLU A 46 -19.94 9.94 -11.97
C GLU A 46 -21.37 10.28 -11.57
N ARG A 47 -21.59 11.50 -11.12
CA ARG A 47 -22.93 12.01 -10.83
C ARG A 47 -23.57 12.51 -12.12
N VAL A 48 -24.16 11.59 -12.86
CA VAL A 48 -24.87 11.89 -14.12
C VAL A 48 -26.36 12.07 -13.84
N VAL A 49 -26.90 13.23 -14.23
CA VAL A 49 -28.34 13.49 -14.23
C VAL A 49 -28.88 13.31 -15.66
N PRO A 50 -29.86 12.40 -15.88
CA PRO A 50 -30.42 12.16 -17.21
C PRO A 50 -30.93 13.44 -17.87
N GLY A 51 -30.48 13.70 -19.11
CA GLY A 51 -30.85 14.88 -19.88
C GLY A 51 -30.17 16.19 -19.46
N VAL A 52 -29.31 16.18 -18.42
CA VAL A 52 -28.59 17.38 -17.95
C VAL A 52 -27.08 17.20 -18.03
N THR A 53 -26.56 16.08 -17.53
CA THR A 53 -25.13 15.76 -17.59
C THR A 53 -24.86 14.83 -18.76
N ALA A 54 -23.87 15.17 -19.60
CA ALA A 54 -23.42 14.30 -20.68
C ALA A 54 -22.44 13.23 -20.17
N GLY A 55 -22.43 12.08 -20.83
CA GLY A 55 -21.48 11.00 -20.58
C GLY A 55 -22.00 9.86 -19.71
N PRO A 56 -21.21 8.79 -19.54
CA PRO A 56 -21.61 7.61 -18.79
C PRO A 56 -21.54 7.83 -17.28
N ALA A 57 -22.45 7.21 -16.53
CA ALA A 57 -22.41 7.21 -15.06
C ALA A 57 -21.24 6.40 -14.49
N PHE A 58 -20.63 5.53 -15.31
CA PHE A 58 -19.49 4.72 -14.94
C PHE A 58 -18.40 4.79 -16.00
N LYS A 59 -17.17 5.08 -15.58
CA LYS A 59 -16.01 5.15 -16.46
C LYS A 59 -14.89 4.23 -15.92
N PRO A 60 -14.44 3.23 -16.69
CA PRO A 60 -13.28 2.43 -16.30
C PRO A 60 -12.03 3.29 -16.09
N VAL A 61 -11.16 2.87 -15.19
CA VAL A 61 -9.80 3.41 -15.12
C VAL A 61 -9.09 3.11 -16.44
N ASP A 62 -8.43 4.11 -17.01
CA ASP A 62 -7.74 3.96 -18.29
C ASP A 62 -6.67 2.86 -18.22
N ASN A 63 -6.56 2.03 -19.27
CA ASN A 63 -5.63 0.90 -19.31
C ASN A 63 -4.17 1.29 -19.02
N ALA A 64 -3.76 2.49 -19.47
CA ALA A 64 -2.43 3.02 -19.18
C ALA A 64 -2.21 3.24 -17.67
N GLN A 65 -3.20 3.82 -16.99
CA GLN A 65 -3.17 4.09 -15.56
C GLN A 65 -3.23 2.79 -14.73
N GLN A 66 -3.99 1.78 -15.17
CA GLN A 66 -3.96 0.46 -14.52
C GLN A 66 -2.57 -0.19 -14.59
N ARG A 67 -1.93 -0.14 -15.76
CA ARG A 67 -0.57 -0.66 -15.96
C ARG A 67 0.46 0.12 -15.15
N GLU A 68 0.29 1.43 -15.02
CA GLU A 68 1.13 2.27 -14.17
C GLU A 68 1.00 1.88 -12.70
N ALA A 69 -0.23 1.70 -12.20
CA ALA A 69 -0.48 1.24 -10.83
C ALA A 69 0.18 -0.13 -10.56
N LEU A 70 0.07 -1.08 -11.49
CA LEU A 70 0.74 -2.38 -11.39
C LEU A 70 2.28 -2.24 -11.37
N ARG A 71 2.85 -1.41 -12.26
CA ARG A 71 4.29 -1.14 -12.26
C ARG A 71 4.77 -0.50 -10.97
N PHE A 72 4.02 0.46 -10.42
CA PHE A 72 4.34 1.10 -9.15
C PHE A 72 4.38 0.08 -8.01
N ILE A 73 3.38 -0.81 -7.93
CA ILE A 73 3.35 -1.87 -6.92
C ILE A 73 4.51 -2.85 -7.11
N ALA A 74 4.77 -3.28 -8.35
CA ALA A 74 5.81 -4.27 -8.65
C ALA A 74 7.24 -3.73 -8.40
N SER A 75 7.55 -2.53 -8.89
CA SER A 75 8.88 -1.92 -8.75
C SER A 75 9.14 -1.31 -7.37
N GLY A 76 8.08 -0.86 -6.70
CA GLY A 76 8.13 -0.41 -5.32
C GLY A 76 7.87 -1.59 -4.39
N LEU A 77 6.64 -1.72 -3.92
CA LEU A 77 6.29 -2.60 -2.79
C LEU A 77 6.79 -4.06 -2.90
N LEU A 78 6.74 -4.65 -4.10
CA LEU A 78 7.11 -6.06 -4.29
C LEU A 78 8.59 -6.27 -4.64
N SER A 79 9.37 -5.19 -4.77
CA SER A 79 10.80 -5.29 -5.02
C SER A 79 11.57 -5.70 -3.75
N SER A 80 12.55 -6.58 -3.91
CA SER A 80 13.46 -7.00 -2.84
C SER A 80 14.31 -5.85 -2.29
N ASP A 81 14.52 -4.80 -3.07
CA ASP A 81 15.31 -3.63 -2.67
C ASP A 81 14.50 -2.57 -1.91
N SER A 82 13.20 -2.75 -1.77
CA SER A 82 12.31 -1.73 -1.22
C SER A 82 12.31 -1.63 0.30
N PHE A 83 12.91 -2.57 1.02
CA PHE A 83 12.93 -2.55 2.49
C PHE A 83 14.34 -2.80 3.01
N LYS A 84 15.07 -1.71 3.27
CA LYS A 84 16.47 -1.76 3.73
C LYS A 84 16.60 -1.18 5.13
N PHE A 85 17.03 -2.03 6.06
CA PHE A 85 17.26 -1.67 7.45
C PHE A 85 18.67 -2.07 7.87
N LYS A 86 19.35 -1.15 8.52
CA LYS A 86 20.67 -1.32 9.10
C LYS A 86 20.58 -2.30 10.28
N PRO A 87 21.42 -3.35 10.35
CA PRO A 87 21.42 -4.28 11.48
C PRO A 87 21.58 -3.56 12.84
N GLU A 88 22.46 -2.56 12.89
CA GLU A 88 22.68 -1.75 14.09
C GLU A 88 21.45 -0.94 14.50
N PHE A 89 20.60 -0.52 13.55
CA PHE A 89 19.34 0.11 13.88
C PHE A 89 18.36 -0.89 14.48
N LEU A 90 18.23 -2.09 13.90
CA LEU A 90 17.30 -3.10 14.40
C LEU A 90 17.69 -3.58 15.81
N ALA A 91 18.99 -3.72 16.08
CA ALA A 91 19.51 -4.15 17.38
C ALA A 91 19.19 -3.18 18.53
N THR A 92 18.93 -1.89 18.25
CA THR A 92 18.61 -0.89 19.28
C THR A 92 17.11 -0.72 19.52
N GLN A 93 16.24 -1.41 18.79
CA GLN A 93 14.80 -1.24 18.95
C GLN A 93 14.31 -1.98 20.20
N VAL A 94 13.85 -1.24 21.20
CA VAL A 94 13.31 -1.81 22.45
C VAL A 94 11.89 -2.37 22.25
N VAL A 95 11.45 -3.19 23.20
CA VAL A 95 10.09 -3.75 23.22
C VAL A 95 9.08 -2.65 23.52
N ASP A 96 8.04 -2.50 22.68
CA ASP A 96 6.85 -1.72 23.01
C ASP A 96 5.82 -2.63 23.69
N TYR A 97 5.62 -2.47 24.99
CA TYR A 97 4.65 -3.29 25.75
C TYR A 97 3.19 -2.97 25.42
N ASN A 98 2.93 -1.89 24.68
CA ASN A 98 1.58 -1.55 24.21
C ASN A 98 1.22 -2.17 22.86
N GLU A 99 2.20 -2.73 22.13
CA GLU A 99 1.93 -3.41 20.86
C GLU A 99 1.17 -4.73 21.08
N TRP A 100 0.57 -5.23 20.00
CA TRP A 100 -0.14 -6.51 20.02
C TRP A 100 0.85 -7.69 20.15
N ASP A 101 1.97 -7.62 19.44
CA ASP A 101 3.03 -8.63 19.41
C ASP A 101 4.05 -8.41 20.54
N ARG A 102 3.58 -8.41 21.79
CA ARG A 102 4.39 -8.06 22.96
C ARG A 102 5.58 -9.00 23.14
N GLY A 103 6.71 -8.43 23.55
CA GLY A 103 7.88 -9.19 23.98
C GLY A 103 8.78 -9.71 22.86
N LEU A 104 8.51 -9.35 21.60
CA LEU A 104 9.33 -9.76 20.45
C LEU A 104 10.14 -8.59 19.84
N PRO A 105 11.32 -8.88 19.26
CA PRO A 105 12.04 -7.92 18.43
C PRO A 105 11.17 -7.38 17.28
N LEU A 106 11.48 -6.17 16.80
CA LEU A 106 10.80 -5.61 15.64
C LEU A 106 11.07 -6.47 14.40
N SER A 107 10.06 -7.20 13.92
CA SER A 107 10.17 -8.04 12.73
C SER A 107 9.81 -7.26 11.47
N ILE A 108 10.83 -6.82 10.74
CA ILE A 108 10.65 -6.23 9.40
C ILE A 108 10.09 -7.25 8.40
N PRO A 109 10.56 -8.52 8.35
CA PRO A 109 10.03 -9.51 7.42
C PRO A 109 8.51 -9.71 7.58
N ASP A 110 8.02 -9.80 8.82
CA ASP A 110 6.58 -9.98 9.06
C ASP A 110 5.77 -8.75 8.65
N ALA A 111 6.28 -7.54 8.92
CA ALA A 111 5.65 -6.30 8.48
C ALA A 111 5.59 -6.21 6.94
N VAL A 112 6.66 -6.61 6.25
CA VAL A 112 6.73 -6.67 4.78
C VAL A 112 5.76 -7.72 4.25
N ALA A 113 5.78 -8.94 4.78
CA ALA A 113 4.90 -10.03 4.36
C ALA A 113 3.42 -9.66 4.53
N GLY A 114 3.04 -9.10 5.68
CA GLY A 114 1.67 -8.63 5.93
C GLY A 114 1.25 -7.46 5.03
N LEU A 115 2.18 -6.61 4.60
CA LEU A 115 1.91 -5.55 3.64
C LEU A 115 1.73 -6.10 2.21
N GLN A 116 2.65 -6.95 1.77
CA GLN A 116 2.62 -7.54 0.43
C GLN A 116 1.42 -8.47 0.26
N GLY A 117 1.12 -9.31 1.26
CA GLY A 117 -0.03 -10.22 1.26
C GLY A 117 -1.34 -9.48 1.04
N ARG A 118 -1.62 -8.42 1.81
CA ARG A 118 -2.85 -7.62 1.65
C ARG A 118 -3.02 -7.02 0.26
N VAL A 119 -1.92 -6.63 -0.39
CA VAL A 119 -1.96 -6.07 -1.74
C VAL A 119 -2.21 -7.16 -2.77
N LEU A 120 -1.53 -8.30 -2.64
CA LEU A 120 -1.76 -9.47 -3.49
C LEU A 120 -3.18 -10.00 -3.36
N ASP A 121 -3.72 -10.10 -2.15
CA ASP A 121 -5.10 -10.52 -1.88
C ASP A 121 -6.09 -9.64 -2.65
N ARG A 122 -5.89 -8.31 -2.63
CA ARG A 122 -6.73 -7.38 -3.38
C ARG A 122 -6.59 -7.57 -4.89
N LEU A 123 -5.36 -7.64 -5.39
CA LEU A 123 -5.08 -7.74 -6.84
C LEU A 123 -5.57 -9.06 -7.43
N LEU A 124 -5.38 -10.15 -6.71
CA LEU A 124 -5.72 -11.52 -7.13
C LEU A 124 -7.12 -11.96 -6.69
N SER A 125 -7.89 -11.06 -6.06
CA SER A 125 -9.25 -11.39 -5.62
C SER A 125 -10.19 -11.72 -6.80
N PRO A 126 -11.18 -12.61 -6.59
CA PRO A 126 -12.23 -12.87 -7.58
C PRO A 126 -12.99 -11.61 -8.01
N ASN A 127 -13.14 -10.63 -7.11
CA ASN A 127 -13.78 -9.36 -7.42
C ASN A 127 -12.99 -8.53 -8.43
N THR A 128 -11.65 -8.50 -8.35
CA THR A 128 -10.82 -7.83 -9.36
C THR A 128 -10.95 -8.55 -10.70
N ALA A 129 -10.85 -9.87 -10.71
CA ALA A 129 -10.98 -10.66 -11.93
C ALA A 129 -12.32 -10.41 -12.63
N ARG A 130 -13.42 -10.45 -11.88
CA ARG A 130 -14.76 -10.15 -12.39
C ARG A 130 -14.85 -8.75 -13.00
N ARG A 131 -14.35 -7.72 -12.31
CA ARG A 131 -14.34 -6.35 -12.84
C ARG A 131 -13.55 -6.25 -14.12
N LEU A 132 -12.38 -6.90 -14.22
CA LEU A 132 -11.57 -6.90 -15.44
C LEU A 132 -12.30 -7.56 -16.63
N ILE A 133 -13.08 -8.61 -16.37
CA ILE A 133 -13.90 -9.29 -17.39
C ILE A 133 -15.07 -8.42 -17.84
N GLU A 134 -15.76 -7.75 -16.92
CA GLU A 134 -16.94 -6.92 -17.21
C GLU A 134 -16.57 -5.53 -17.79
N MET A 135 -15.37 -5.04 -17.50
CA MET A 135 -14.89 -3.71 -17.84
C MET A 135 -15.05 -3.29 -19.32
N PRO A 136 -14.80 -4.15 -20.33
CA PRO A 136 -14.99 -3.79 -21.73
C PRO A 136 -16.42 -3.35 -22.06
N GLY A 137 -17.43 -3.86 -21.34
CA GLY A 137 -18.83 -3.47 -21.54
C GLY A 137 -19.17 -2.03 -21.14
N TYR A 138 -18.25 -1.33 -20.48
CA TYR A 138 -18.38 0.09 -20.12
C TYR A 138 -17.65 1.02 -21.10
N LEU A 139 -16.96 0.48 -22.11
CA LEU A 139 -16.31 1.25 -23.15
C LEU A 139 -17.25 1.40 -24.35
N PRO A 140 -17.21 2.52 -25.09
CA PRO A 140 -17.90 2.62 -26.37
C PRO A 140 -17.43 1.52 -27.33
N GLU A 141 -18.31 1.07 -28.23
CA GLU A 141 -17.88 0.23 -29.35
C GLU A 141 -16.80 0.97 -30.17
N ALA A 142 -15.76 0.24 -30.57
CA ALA A 142 -14.59 0.76 -31.26
C ALA A 142 -14.84 1.00 -32.75
#